data_AF-A0A3M6UNL2-F1
#
_entry.id   AF-A0A3M6UNL2-F1
#
_cell.length_a   1.000
_cell.length_b   1.000
_cell.length_c   1.000
_cell.angle_alpha   90.00
_cell.angle_beta   90.00
_cell.angle_gamma   90.00
#
_symmetry.space_group_name_H-M   'P 1'
#
loop_
_entity.id
_entity.type
_entity.pdbx_description
1 polymer ?
#
loop_
_entity_poly.entity_id
_entity_poly.type
_entity_poly.pdbx_seq_one_letter_code
_entity_poly.pdbx_strand_id
1 'polypeptide(L)'
;MEDDKHFINIGEPHCPLASVDRGRRVLVTSPESTRPMALDHDFCRIPVTPSETLIPEIPSDPGDSLYQGQVYVAVKDSISQPSSALRHATENSHLIGSSGKAIVASITDRGQNHNVRHGQTQLASISTFQRHNLDMVVGINTCPGNSWANPTERIMSVLNLALSGVSLSREEMSKEKEELIKTPTNMKEMRAAAKKNPDVKAVINDSLQKPLSILNNRFSQLSLKGSQFQILPPASDEQIHEQFLAVHEIDESIKVDETLEERKAAGMV
;
A
#
# COMPACT_ATOMS: atom_id res chain seq x y z
N MET A 1 -2.16 13.35 -14.02
CA MET A 1 -3.43 12.81 -13.49
C MET A 1 -2.99 11.78 -12.47
N GLU A 2 -2.86 12.21 -11.22
CA GLU A 2 -2.51 11.30 -10.11
C GLU A 2 -3.65 10.29 -9.99
N ASP A 3 -3.28 9.02 -9.88
CA ASP A 3 -4.24 7.93 -9.75
C ASP A 3 -4.73 7.88 -8.30
N ASP A 4 -5.56 8.86 -7.93
CA ASP A 4 -6.20 9.02 -6.61
C ASP A 4 -7.13 7.86 -6.24
N LYS A 5 -7.28 6.84 -7.10
CA LYS A 5 -8.17 5.69 -6.89
C LYS A 5 -7.76 4.77 -5.74
N HIS A 6 -6.63 5.02 -5.11
CA HIS A 6 -6.02 4.14 -4.11
C HIS A 6 -5.99 4.72 -2.70
N PHE A 7 -6.28 6.01 -2.51
CA PHE A 7 -6.24 6.59 -1.17
C PHE A 7 -7.55 6.41 -0.42
N ILE A 8 -7.42 6.09 0.85
CA ILE A 8 -8.49 6.16 1.84
C ILE A 8 -8.28 7.45 2.61
N ASN A 9 -9.22 8.38 2.47
CA ASN A 9 -9.12 9.68 3.11
C ASN A 9 -9.39 9.59 4.60
N ILE A 10 -8.50 10.22 5.39
CA ILE A 10 -8.62 10.34 6.84
C ILE A 10 -8.67 11.84 7.17
N GLY A 11 -9.74 12.24 7.83
CA GLY A 11 -9.95 13.63 8.25
C GLY A 11 -9.13 14.05 9.47
N GLU A 12 -9.07 15.36 9.68
CA GLU A 12 -8.53 15.96 10.90
C GLU A 12 -9.46 15.68 12.10
N PRO A 13 -8.98 15.83 13.35
CA PRO A 13 -9.79 15.64 14.53
C PRO A 13 -11.06 16.48 14.48
N HIS A 14 -12.19 15.87 14.84
CA HIS A 14 -13.54 16.47 14.77
C HIS A 14 -14.04 16.85 13.37
N CYS A 15 -13.26 16.54 12.33
CA CYS A 15 -13.52 16.86 10.93
C CYS A 15 -13.38 15.61 10.05
N PRO A 16 -14.27 14.61 10.20
CA PRO A 16 -14.15 13.34 9.49
C PRO A 16 -14.30 13.51 7.97
N LEU A 17 -13.61 12.67 7.21
CA LEU A 17 -13.67 12.64 5.74
C LEU A 17 -14.33 11.36 5.25
N ALA A 18 -15.05 11.45 4.13
CA ALA A 18 -15.55 10.28 3.43
C ALA A 18 -14.38 9.42 2.95
N SER A 19 -14.36 8.15 3.35
CA SER A 19 -13.23 7.25 3.06
C SER A 19 -13.07 6.92 1.57
N VAL A 20 -14.12 7.08 0.76
CA VAL A 20 -14.12 6.90 -0.70
C VAL A 20 -14.95 7.99 -1.39
N ASP A 21 -14.48 8.44 -2.55
CA ASP A 21 -15.11 9.51 -3.34
C ASP A 21 -16.30 9.03 -4.19
N ARG A 22 -17.34 8.52 -3.52
CA ARG A 22 -18.57 8.09 -4.21
C ARG A 22 -19.83 8.63 -3.55
N GLY A 23 -20.02 9.95 -3.63
CA GLY A 23 -21.31 10.67 -3.74
C GLY A 23 -22.52 10.27 -2.87
N ARG A 24 -22.36 9.44 -1.84
CA ARG A 24 -23.45 8.96 -0.97
C ARG A 24 -23.22 9.41 0.46
N ARG A 25 -24.33 9.67 1.16
CA ARG A 25 -24.36 10.06 2.57
C ARG A 25 -23.54 9.08 3.40
N VAL A 26 -22.63 9.61 4.21
CA VAL A 26 -21.68 8.85 5.03
C VAL A 26 -22.18 8.79 6.47
N LEU A 27 -22.07 7.62 7.12
CA LEU A 27 -22.40 7.44 8.53
C LEU A 27 -21.19 7.82 9.38
N VAL A 28 -21.35 8.85 10.22
CA VAL A 28 -20.33 9.31 11.16
C VAL A 28 -20.39 8.46 12.42
N THR A 29 -19.30 7.79 12.78
CA THR A 29 -19.16 7.11 14.07
C THR A 29 -18.76 8.11 15.15
N SER A 30 -19.71 8.95 15.60
CA SER A 30 -19.56 9.77 16.81
C SER A 30 -20.83 9.67 17.66
N PRO A 31 -20.73 9.48 19.00
CA PRO A 31 -21.90 9.38 19.86
C PRO A 31 -22.71 10.68 20.01
N GLU A 32 -22.17 11.86 19.63
CA GLU A 32 -22.67 13.15 20.15
C GLU A 32 -23.25 14.15 19.13
N SER A 33 -23.29 13.88 17.82
CA SER A 33 -23.85 14.87 16.89
C SER A 33 -24.68 14.31 15.74
N THR A 34 -25.92 14.80 15.64
CA THR A 34 -26.93 14.51 14.60
C THR A 34 -26.75 15.35 13.33
N ARG A 35 -25.55 15.88 13.05
CA ARG A 35 -25.26 16.60 11.80
C ARG A 35 -24.22 15.84 10.98
N PRO A 36 -24.56 15.37 9.76
CA PRO A 36 -23.55 14.84 8.86
C PRO A 36 -22.72 16.00 8.32
N MET A 37 -21.44 16.03 8.68
CA MET A 37 -20.44 16.92 8.08
C MET A 37 -19.17 16.11 7.83
N ALA A 38 -19.24 15.16 6.88
CA ALA A 38 -18.01 14.68 6.26
C ALA A 38 -17.51 15.80 5.35
N LEU A 39 -16.27 16.26 5.55
CA LEU A 39 -15.66 17.27 4.67
C LEU A 39 -15.30 16.63 3.31
N ASP A 40 -15.00 17.49 2.34
CA ASP A 40 -14.58 17.06 1.01
C ASP A 40 -13.14 16.49 1.02
N HIS A 41 -12.81 15.65 0.04
CA HIS A 41 -11.52 14.98 -0.07
C HIS A 41 -10.32 15.93 -0.19
N ASP A 42 -10.53 17.15 -0.70
CA ASP A 42 -9.52 18.21 -0.81
C ASP A 42 -8.89 18.61 0.54
N PHE A 43 -9.53 18.28 1.67
CA PHE A 43 -9.02 18.55 3.01
C PHE A 43 -8.14 17.42 3.58
N CYS A 44 -7.92 16.33 2.84
CA CYS A 44 -7.12 15.19 3.31
C CYS A 44 -5.62 15.47 3.25
N ARG A 45 -4.96 15.45 4.43
CA ARG A 45 -3.51 15.70 4.56
C ARG A 45 -2.70 14.43 4.79
N ILE A 46 -3.31 13.44 5.44
CA ILE A 46 -2.68 12.20 5.90
C ILE A 46 -3.55 11.02 5.45
N PRO A 47 -3.61 10.72 4.13
CA PRO A 47 -4.35 9.56 3.65
C PRO A 47 -3.63 8.26 4.03
N VAL A 48 -4.37 7.16 3.97
CA VAL A 48 -3.82 5.81 4.07
C VAL A 48 -4.02 5.07 2.75
N THR A 49 -3.14 4.13 2.43
CA THR A 49 -3.14 3.37 1.18
C THR A 49 -3.26 1.87 1.48
N PRO A 50 -4.29 1.17 0.98
CA PRO A 50 -4.32 -0.28 0.99
C PRO A 50 -3.36 -0.86 -0.08
N SER A 51 -2.67 -1.92 0.28
CA SER A 51 -1.85 -2.79 -0.57
C SER A 51 -2.58 -4.13 -0.65
N GLU A 52 -2.81 -4.65 -1.85
CA GLU A 52 -3.58 -5.87 -2.04
C GLU A 52 -2.76 -6.93 -2.78
N THR A 53 -2.76 -8.15 -2.24
CA THR A 53 -2.13 -9.31 -2.87
C THR A 53 -3.15 -10.44 -2.97
N LEU A 54 -3.40 -10.92 -4.18
CA LEU A 54 -4.17 -12.14 -4.42
C LEU A 54 -3.22 -13.27 -4.78
N ILE A 55 -3.26 -14.36 -4.00
CA ILE A 55 -2.70 -15.65 -4.40
C ILE A 55 -3.84 -16.43 -5.06
N PRO A 56 -3.87 -16.54 -6.39
CA PRO A 56 -4.96 -17.20 -7.07
C PRO A 56 -4.91 -18.71 -6.84
N GLU A 57 -6.07 -19.32 -6.64
CA GLU A 57 -6.20 -20.77 -6.74
C GLU A 57 -6.23 -21.14 -8.22
N ILE A 58 -5.22 -21.89 -8.67
CA ILE A 58 -5.08 -22.29 -10.06
C ILE A 58 -6.22 -23.26 -10.40
N PRO A 59 -7.12 -22.89 -11.34
CA PRO A 59 -8.23 -23.76 -11.69
C PRO A 59 -7.74 -25.01 -12.41
N SER A 60 -8.52 -26.09 -12.31
CA SER A 60 -8.25 -27.33 -13.06
C SER A 60 -8.48 -27.15 -14.56
N ASP A 61 -9.48 -26.33 -14.92
CA ASP A 61 -9.81 -26.00 -16.30
C ASP A 61 -9.19 -24.66 -16.72
N PRO A 62 -8.44 -24.58 -17.84
CA PRO A 62 -7.81 -23.34 -18.30
C PRO A 62 -8.78 -22.19 -18.64
N GLY A 63 -10.06 -22.50 -18.84
CA GLY A 63 -11.11 -21.51 -19.12
C GLY A 63 -11.71 -20.86 -17.87
N ASP A 64 -11.40 -21.38 -16.68
CA ASP A 64 -11.95 -20.89 -15.43
C ASP A 64 -11.24 -19.63 -14.92
N SER A 65 -11.90 -18.96 -13.99
CA SER A 65 -11.46 -17.66 -13.50
C SER A 65 -10.36 -17.77 -12.44
N LEU A 66 -9.26 -17.02 -12.64
CA LEU A 66 -8.25 -16.75 -11.60
C LEU A 66 -8.74 -15.81 -10.49
N TYR A 67 -10.00 -15.33 -10.56
CA TYR A 67 -10.61 -14.51 -9.52
C TYR A 67 -11.16 -15.37 -8.38
N GLN A 68 -10.27 -16.13 -7.74
CA GLN A 68 -10.50 -16.97 -6.57
C GLN A 68 -9.17 -17.27 -5.89
N GLY A 69 -9.20 -17.61 -4.61
CA GLY A 69 -8.00 -17.88 -3.82
C GLY A 69 -7.95 -17.03 -2.56
N GLN A 70 -6.73 -16.81 -2.07
CA GLN A 70 -6.51 -16.09 -0.81
C GLN A 70 -6.10 -14.65 -1.07
N VAL A 71 -6.83 -13.72 -0.45
CA VAL A 71 -6.55 -12.28 -0.50
C VAL A 71 -5.83 -11.85 0.77
N TYR A 72 -4.80 -11.03 0.61
CA TYR A 72 -4.08 -10.37 1.67
C TYR A 72 -4.15 -8.86 1.49
N VAL A 73 -4.37 -8.13 2.57
CA VAL A 73 -4.47 -6.66 2.56
C VAL A 73 -3.58 -6.08 3.64
N ALA A 74 -2.79 -5.07 3.28
CA ALA A 74 -2.03 -4.25 4.22
C ALA A 74 -2.43 -2.79 4.07
N VAL A 75 -2.83 -2.13 5.16
CA VAL A 75 -3.20 -0.70 5.14
C VAL A 75 -2.02 0.12 5.67
N LYS A 76 -1.53 1.04 4.87
CA LYS A 76 -0.29 1.79 5.10
C LYS A 76 -0.57 3.26 5.30
N ASP A 77 0.18 3.92 6.16
CA ASP A 77 0.16 5.37 6.18
C ASP A 77 0.95 5.93 4.98
N SER A 78 0.33 6.79 4.18
CA SER A 78 0.93 7.23 2.91
C SER A 78 2.16 8.14 3.13
N ILE A 79 2.39 8.64 4.34
CA ILE A 79 3.48 9.57 4.64
C ILE A 79 4.76 8.80 4.95
N SER A 80 4.69 7.90 5.93
CA SER A 80 5.80 7.20 6.54
C SER A 80 6.05 5.83 5.91
N GLN A 81 5.02 5.24 5.29
CA GLN A 81 5.09 3.95 4.60
C GLN A 81 4.73 4.09 3.11
N PRO A 82 5.44 4.95 2.34
CA PRO A 82 5.14 5.13 0.93
C PRO A 82 5.32 3.82 0.15
N SER A 83 4.40 3.54 -0.77
CA SER A 83 4.49 2.39 -1.66
C SER A 83 5.71 2.48 -2.57
N SER A 84 6.49 1.41 -2.63
CA SER A 84 7.63 1.24 -3.53
C SER A 84 7.72 -0.22 -4.00
N ALA A 85 8.40 -0.47 -5.12
CA ALA A 85 8.60 -1.83 -5.62
C ALA A 85 9.22 -2.76 -4.56
N LEU A 86 10.24 -2.26 -3.84
CA LEU A 86 10.93 -3.02 -2.80
C LEU A 86 10.06 -3.26 -1.57
N ARG A 87 9.23 -2.29 -1.17
CA ARG A 87 8.25 -2.47 -0.10
C ARG A 87 7.25 -3.57 -0.46
N HIS A 88 6.72 -3.58 -1.69
CA HIS A 88 5.81 -4.64 -2.14
C HIS A 88 6.47 -6.02 -2.18
N ALA A 89 7.73 -6.10 -2.60
CA ALA A 89 8.51 -7.35 -2.52
C ALA A 89 8.65 -7.84 -1.07
N THR A 90 8.92 -6.91 -0.14
CA THR A 90 9.06 -7.19 1.29
C THR A 90 7.74 -7.66 1.91
N GLU A 91 6.64 -6.95 1.65
CA GLU A 91 5.28 -7.30 2.11
C GLU A 91 4.91 -8.73 1.69
N ASN A 92 5.28 -9.12 0.47
CA ASN A 92 4.98 -10.44 -0.08
C ASN A 92 6.03 -11.52 0.23
N SER A 93 7.16 -11.17 0.87
CA SER A 93 8.29 -12.10 1.07
C SER A 93 7.88 -13.35 1.87
N HIS A 94 7.12 -13.19 2.96
CA HIS A 94 6.66 -14.32 3.76
C HIS A 94 5.70 -15.26 2.99
N LEU A 95 4.90 -14.71 2.07
CA LEU A 95 4.01 -15.49 1.21
C LEU A 95 4.81 -16.35 0.24
N ILE A 96 5.88 -15.78 -0.33
CA ILE A 96 6.76 -16.50 -1.25
C ILE A 96 7.53 -17.59 -0.49
N GLY A 97 8.14 -17.25 0.65
CA GLY A 97 8.92 -18.18 1.46
C GLY A 97 8.09 -19.36 1.98
N SER A 98 6.84 -19.13 2.37
CA SER A 98 5.93 -20.21 2.83
C SER A 98 5.39 -21.09 1.70
N SER A 99 5.45 -20.63 0.44
CA SER A 99 4.91 -21.38 -0.71
C SER A 99 5.76 -22.60 -1.09
N GLY A 100 7.07 -22.58 -0.79
CA GLY A 100 8.03 -23.60 -1.22
C GLY A 100 8.16 -23.75 -2.74
N LYS A 101 7.69 -22.79 -3.53
CA LYS A 101 7.72 -22.84 -4.99
C LYS A 101 9.04 -22.31 -5.52
N ALA A 102 9.60 -23.02 -6.50
CA ALA A 102 10.83 -22.61 -7.19
C ALA A 102 10.61 -21.45 -8.17
N ILE A 103 9.37 -21.23 -8.63
CA ILE A 103 9.02 -20.21 -9.62
C ILE A 103 7.92 -19.31 -9.04
N VAL A 104 8.12 -18.01 -9.15
CA VAL A 104 7.13 -16.99 -8.78
C VAL A 104 6.72 -16.22 -10.02
N ALA A 105 5.42 -16.11 -10.28
CA ALA A 105 4.85 -15.25 -11.31
C ALA A 105 4.01 -14.15 -10.65
N SER A 106 4.37 -12.89 -10.91
CA SER A 106 3.63 -11.72 -10.43
C SER A 106 2.80 -11.12 -11.57
N ILE A 107 1.50 -10.89 -11.35
CA ILE A 107 0.62 -10.24 -12.32
C ILE A 107 0.35 -8.82 -11.82
N THR A 108 0.67 -7.82 -12.63
CA THR A 108 0.50 -6.41 -12.28
C THR A 108 -0.02 -5.57 -13.45
N ASP A 109 -0.42 -4.35 -13.16
CA ASP A 109 -0.99 -3.38 -14.10
C ASP A 109 0.05 -2.45 -14.77
N ARG A 110 1.36 -2.70 -14.56
CA ARG A 110 2.47 -1.80 -14.94
C ARG A 110 2.43 -0.42 -14.28
N GLY A 111 1.80 -0.27 -13.12
CA GLY A 111 1.94 0.93 -12.31
C GLY A 111 3.42 1.28 -12.04
N GLN A 112 3.70 2.50 -11.57
CA GLN A 112 5.08 2.99 -11.39
C GLN A 112 5.97 2.03 -10.59
N ASN A 113 5.42 1.36 -9.57
CA ASN A 113 6.14 0.40 -8.73
C ASN A 113 6.27 -1.00 -9.35
N HIS A 114 5.58 -1.28 -10.45
CA HIS A 114 5.53 -2.60 -11.08
C HIS A 114 6.02 -2.60 -12.53
N ASN A 115 6.37 -1.44 -13.08
CA ASN A 115 6.94 -1.34 -14.41
C ASN A 115 8.40 -1.80 -14.44
N VAL A 116 8.61 -3.00 -15.00
CA VAL A 116 9.93 -3.67 -15.16
C VAL A 116 10.97 -2.89 -15.96
N ARG A 117 10.61 -1.77 -16.60
CA ARG A 117 11.58 -0.86 -17.22
C ARG A 117 12.31 0.01 -16.19
N HIS A 118 11.76 0.16 -14.99
CA HIS A 118 12.39 0.92 -13.92
C HIS A 118 13.37 0.05 -13.14
N GLY A 119 14.58 0.57 -12.91
CA GLY A 119 15.62 -0.12 -12.15
C GLY A 119 15.15 -0.55 -10.76
N GLN A 120 14.38 0.29 -10.05
CA GLN A 120 13.84 -0.05 -8.73
C GLN A 120 12.95 -1.32 -8.75
N THR A 121 12.13 -1.50 -9.78
CA THR A 121 11.32 -2.71 -9.95
C THR A 121 12.19 -3.92 -10.29
N GLN A 122 13.25 -3.74 -11.08
CA GLN A 122 14.20 -4.81 -11.38
C GLN A 122 14.95 -5.25 -10.11
N LEU A 123 15.43 -4.31 -9.30
CA LEU A 123 16.09 -4.59 -8.03
C LEU A 123 15.17 -5.30 -7.04
N ALA A 124 13.89 -4.92 -6.96
CA ALA A 124 12.91 -5.62 -6.13
C ALA A 124 12.66 -7.07 -6.60
N SER A 125 12.65 -7.34 -7.90
CA SER A 125 12.56 -8.69 -8.44
C SER A 125 13.82 -9.51 -8.16
N ILE A 126 15.01 -8.90 -8.30
CA ILE A 126 16.29 -9.54 -8.00
C ILE A 126 16.40 -9.88 -6.51
N SER A 127 16.00 -8.96 -5.63
CA SER A 127 16.00 -9.19 -4.18
C SER A 127 15.08 -10.36 -3.81
N THR A 128 13.91 -10.45 -4.44
CA THR A 128 12.98 -11.57 -4.27
C THR A 128 13.57 -12.89 -4.76
N PHE A 129 14.21 -12.88 -5.93
CA PHE A 129 14.88 -14.04 -6.51
C PHE A 129 15.97 -14.61 -5.58
N GLN A 130 16.86 -13.74 -5.11
CA GLN A 130 17.97 -14.13 -4.24
C GLN A 130 17.48 -14.58 -2.86
N ARG A 131 16.65 -13.77 -2.19
CA ARG A 131 16.21 -14.04 -0.81
C ARG A 131 15.48 -15.38 -0.67
N HIS A 132 14.77 -15.81 -1.70
CA HIS A 132 14.00 -17.05 -1.69
C HIS A 132 14.64 -18.19 -2.48
N ASN A 133 15.87 -17.99 -2.99
CA ASN A 133 16.60 -18.95 -3.82
C ASN A 133 15.69 -19.56 -4.92
N LEU A 134 15.03 -18.68 -5.67
CA LEU A 134 14.11 -19.07 -6.73
C LEU A 134 14.88 -19.49 -7.98
N ASP A 135 14.30 -20.38 -8.78
CA ASP A 135 14.81 -20.70 -10.12
C ASP A 135 14.39 -19.64 -11.14
N MET A 136 13.24 -18.98 -10.91
CA MET A 136 12.71 -17.99 -11.85
C MET A 136 11.72 -17.02 -11.19
N VAL A 137 11.82 -15.73 -11.55
CA VAL A 137 10.80 -14.71 -11.28
C VAL A 137 10.23 -14.22 -12.62
N VAL A 138 8.91 -14.33 -12.78
CA VAL A 138 8.18 -13.93 -13.99
C VAL A 138 7.31 -12.71 -13.71
N GLY A 139 7.59 -11.59 -14.36
CA GLY A 139 6.73 -10.41 -14.32
C GLY A 139 5.72 -10.41 -15.46
N ILE A 140 4.45 -10.66 -15.15
CA ILE A 140 3.32 -10.60 -16.08
C ILE A 140 2.65 -9.23 -15.93
N ASN A 141 2.44 -8.57 -17.05
CA ASN A 141 1.94 -7.21 -17.08
C ASN A 141 0.73 -7.11 -18.00
N THR A 142 -0.37 -6.56 -17.51
CA THR A 142 -1.51 -6.27 -18.38
C THR A 142 -1.16 -5.18 -19.40
N CYS A 143 -1.84 -5.21 -20.55
CA CYS A 143 -1.72 -4.16 -21.55
C CYS A 143 -2.36 -2.86 -21.02
N PRO A 144 -1.84 -1.68 -21.41
CA PRO A 144 -2.47 -0.40 -21.06
C PRO A 144 -3.97 -0.40 -21.42
N GLY A 145 -4.82 0.08 -20.49
CA GLY A 145 -6.27 0.09 -20.66
C GLY A 145 -6.97 -1.27 -20.45
N ASN A 146 -6.24 -2.35 -20.17
CA ASN A 146 -6.77 -3.68 -19.89
C ASN A 146 -6.53 -4.11 -18.44
N SER A 147 -6.51 -3.12 -17.56
CA SER A 147 -6.36 -3.25 -16.12
C SER A 147 -7.43 -4.21 -15.54
N TRP A 148 -8.66 -4.16 -16.09
CA TRP A 148 -9.77 -5.06 -15.74
C TRP A 148 -9.47 -6.57 -15.83
N ALA A 149 -8.46 -6.96 -16.61
CA ALA A 149 -8.00 -8.36 -16.73
C ALA A 149 -7.09 -8.79 -15.57
N ASN A 150 -6.55 -7.85 -14.79
CA ASN A 150 -5.81 -8.12 -13.56
C ASN A 150 -6.79 -8.58 -12.45
N PRO A 151 -6.71 -9.83 -11.98
CA PRO A 151 -7.61 -10.33 -10.94
C PRO A 151 -7.59 -9.49 -9.65
N THR A 152 -6.43 -8.91 -9.31
CA THR A 152 -6.26 -8.09 -8.11
C THR A 152 -7.04 -6.77 -8.18
N GLU A 153 -7.21 -6.17 -9.35
CA GLU A 153 -8.00 -4.92 -9.48
C GLU A 153 -9.47 -5.10 -9.11
N ARG A 154 -10.00 -6.32 -9.27
CA ARG A 154 -11.36 -6.63 -8.85
C ARG A 154 -11.49 -6.67 -7.33
N ILE A 155 -10.40 -6.95 -6.60
CA ILE A 155 -10.37 -6.92 -5.13
C ILE A 155 -10.55 -5.50 -4.59
N MET A 156 -9.95 -4.49 -5.24
CA MET A 156 -10.17 -3.09 -4.89
C MET A 156 -11.65 -2.70 -4.91
N SER A 157 -12.45 -3.31 -5.79
CA SER A 157 -13.90 -3.09 -5.80
C SER A 157 -14.59 -3.63 -4.53
N VAL A 158 -14.11 -4.73 -3.98
CA VAL A 158 -14.59 -5.32 -2.72
C VAL A 158 -14.19 -4.44 -1.53
N LEU A 159 -12.94 -3.95 -1.48
CA LEU A 159 -12.54 -2.99 -0.45
C LEU A 159 -13.40 -1.71 -0.49
N ASN A 160 -13.64 -1.18 -1.68
CA ASN A 160 -14.49 0.01 -1.86
C ASN A 160 -15.93 -0.19 -1.36
N LEU A 161 -16.48 -1.40 -1.45
CA LEU A 161 -17.78 -1.72 -0.86
C LEU A 161 -17.73 -1.65 0.67
N ALA A 162 -16.64 -2.12 1.29
CA ALA A 162 -16.44 -2.07 2.74
C ALA A 162 -16.29 -0.64 3.28
N LEU A 163 -15.77 0.27 2.44
CA LEU A 163 -15.57 1.69 2.73
C LEU A 163 -16.80 2.55 2.41
N SER A 164 -17.80 1.98 1.74
CA SER A 164 -19.01 2.72 1.36
C SER A 164 -19.77 3.17 2.60
N GLY A 165 -20.03 4.47 2.70
CA GLY A 165 -20.72 5.06 3.85
C GLY A 165 -19.86 5.14 5.12
N VAL A 166 -18.54 4.97 5.02
CA VAL A 166 -17.59 5.15 6.12
C VAL A 166 -16.94 6.53 6.06
N SER A 167 -16.90 7.22 7.19
CA SER A 167 -16.07 8.42 7.39
C SER A 167 -15.06 8.19 8.50
N LEU A 168 -13.84 8.66 8.29
CA LEU A 168 -12.75 8.50 9.25
C LEU A 168 -12.11 9.84 9.59
N SER A 169 -11.62 9.96 10.82
CA SER A 169 -10.72 11.01 11.26
C SER A 169 -9.60 10.38 12.09
N ARG A 170 -8.42 11.01 12.07
CA ARG A 170 -7.36 10.69 13.02
C ARG A 170 -7.76 11.14 14.43
N GLU A 171 -7.08 10.61 15.44
CA GLU A 171 -7.26 11.06 16.81
C GLU A 171 -6.53 12.39 17.07
N GLU A 172 -7.12 13.21 17.94
CA GLU A 172 -6.50 14.43 18.44
C GLU A 172 -5.36 14.06 19.38
N MET A 173 -4.20 14.67 19.15
CA MET A 173 -3.01 14.49 19.97
C MET A 173 -2.87 15.63 20.99
N SER A 174 -1.83 15.61 21.83
CA SER A 174 -1.54 16.74 22.71
C SER A 174 -1.23 18.01 21.89
N LYS A 175 -1.49 19.19 22.46
CA LYS A 175 -1.26 20.48 21.78
C LYS A 175 0.17 20.60 21.21
N GLU A 176 1.16 20.13 21.96
CA GLU A 176 2.57 20.13 21.53
C GLU A 176 2.78 19.27 20.28
N LYS A 177 2.18 18.07 20.23
CA LYS A 177 2.23 17.16 19.08
C LYS A 177 1.48 17.71 17.87
N GLU A 178 0.33 18.35 18.10
CA GLU A 178 -0.48 18.97 17.04
C GLU A 178 0.26 20.12 16.33
N GLU A 179 1.00 20.95 17.08
CA GLU A 179 1.80 22.02 16.47
C GLU A 179 2.90 21.48 15.52
N LEU A 180 3.41 20.26 15.73
CA LEU A 180 4.40 19.64 14.83
C LEU A 180 3.83 19.34 13.44
N ILE A 181 2.54 19.01 13.37
CA ILE A 181 1.87 18.63 12.12
C ILE A 181 0.94 19.72 11.61
N LYS A 182 0.86 20.89 12.23
CA LYS A 182 -0.09 21.96 11.86
C LYS A 182 0.27 22.66 10.55
N THR A 183 1.55 22.96 10.35
CA THR A 183 2.03 23.74 9.19
C THR A 183 1.97 22.98 7.86
N PRO A 184 2.35 21.67 7.76
CA PRO A 184 2.39 20.97 6.48
C PRO A 184 1.00 20.74 5.88
N THR A 185 0.68 21.36 4.75
CA THR A 185 -0.68 21.36 4.18
C THR A 185 -0.99 20.18 3.26
N ASN A 186 0.03 19.44 2.82
CA ASN A 186 -0.11 18.33 1.89
C ASN A 186 0.87 17.19 2.22
N MET A 187 0.69 16.03 1.58
CA MET A 187 1.52 14.85 1.82
C MET A 187 3.02 15.11 1.60
N LYS A 188 3.40 15.91 0.58
CA LYS A 188 4.80 16.18 0.26
C LYS A 188 5.48 17.00 1.36
N GLU A 189 4.79 18.03 1.84
CA GLU A 189 5.25 18.83 2.98
C GLU A 189 5.31 18.00 4.26
N MET A 190 4.32 17.13 4.49
CA MET A 190 4.29 16.26 5.66
C MET A 190 5.46 15.26 5.65
N ARG A 191 5.76 14.66 4.49
CA ARG A 191 6.94 13.81 4.30
C ARG A 191 8.24 14.58 4.53
N ALA A 192 8.34 15.82 4.06
CA ALA A 192 9.51 16.67 4.28
C ALA A 192 9.68 17.05 5.76
N ALA A 193 8.58 17.31 6.48
CA ALA A 193 8.59 17.56 7.92
C ALA A 193 9.03 16.30 8.70
N ALA A 194 8.51 15.13 8.35
CA ALA A 194 8.89 13.84 8.94
C ALA A 194 10.38 13.50 8.74
N LYS A 195 10.96 13.88 7.59
CA LYS A 195 12.41 13.72 7.36
C LYS A 195 13.26 14.63 8.25
N LYS A 196 12.76 15.82 8.62
CA LYS A 196 13.47 16.78 9.47
C LYS A 196 13.32 16.49 10.96
N ASN A 197 12.13 16.03 11.36
CA ASN A 197 11.82 15.71 12.74
C ASN A 197 11.14 14.32 12.82
N PRO A 198 11.85 13.29 13.33
CA PRO A 198 11.28 11.96 13.53
C PRO A 198 10.02 11.93 14.40
N ASP A 199 9.84 12.90 15.31
CA ASP A 199 8.64 12.97 16.15
C ASP A 199 7.37 13.16 15.33
N VAL A 200 7.45 13.80 14.16
CA VAL A 200 6.30 13.94 13.24
C VAL A 200 5.81 12.57 12.77
N LYS A 201 6.72 11.63 12.47
CA LYS A 201 6.36 10.25 12.09
C LYS A 201 5.66 9.55 13.25
N ALA A 202 6.16 9.71 14.47
CA ALA A 202 5.54 9.14 15.67
C ALA A 202 4.13 9.72 15.92
N VAL A 203 3.96 11.04 15.80
CA VAL A 203 2.66 11.71 15.95
C VAL A 203 1.65 11.19 14.94
N ILE A 204 2.04 11.07 13.66
CA ILE A 204 1.17 10.55 12.61
C ILE A 204 0.77 9.10 12.94
N ASN A 205 1.73 8.25 13.26
CA ASN A 205 1.49 6.84 13.57
C ASN A 205 0.58 6.65 14.79
N ASP A 206 0.77 7.45 15.84
CA ASP A 206 -0.09 7.45 17.03
C ASP A 206 -1.51 7.87 16.66
N SER A 207 -1.67 8.98 15.94
CA SER A 207 -2.98 9.55 15.58
C SER A 207 -3.80 8.64 14.64
N LEU A 208 -3.13 7.77 13.88
CA LEU A 208 -3.75 6.86 12.92
C LEU A 208 -4.10 5.48 13.50
N GLN A 209 -3.71 5.15 14.74
CA GLN A 209 -3.95 3.82 15.32
C GLN A 209 -5.44 3.43 15.25
N LYS A 210 -6.33 4.31 15.69
CA LYS A 210 -7.77 4.05 15.68
C LYS A 210 -8.36 3.90 14.27
N PRO A 211 -8.21 4.84 13.32
CA PRO A 211 -8.75 4.63 11.98
C PRO A 211 -8.16 3.40 11.28
N LEU A 212 -6.87 3.08 11.48
CA LEU A 212 -6.26 1.85 10.96
C LEU A 212 -6.88 0.60 11.58
N SER A 213 -7.16 0.59 12.90
CA SER A 213 -7.85 -0.52 13.55
C SER A 213 -9.26 -0.75 13.00
N ILE A 214 -10.00 0.33 12.70
CA ILE A 214 -11.34 0.26 12.09
C ILE A 214 -11.25 -0.33 10.68
N LEU A 215 -10.29 0.15 9.87
CA LEU A 215 -10.06 -0.35 8.52
C LEU A 215 -9.68 -1.82 8.51
N ASN A 216 -8.72 -2.21 9.34
CA ASN A 216 -8.27 -3.61 9.47
C ASN A 216 -9.42 -4.52 9.92
N ASN A 217 -10.24 -4.09 10.88
CA ASN A 217 -11.41 -4.85 11.31
C ASN A 217 -12.46 -4.99 10.20
N ARG A 218 -12.73 -3.91 9.44
CA ARG A 218 -13.66 -3.97 8.30
C ARG A 218 -13.16 -4.89 7.20
N PHE A 219 -11.89 -4.77 6.84
CA PHE A 219 -11.30 -5.59 5.77
C PHE A 219 -11.19 -7.05 6.18
N SER A 220 -10.94 -7.37 7.45
CA SER A 220 -10.90 -8.77 7.91
C SER A 220 -12.27 -9.45 7.84
N GLN A 221 -13.38 -8.69 7.81
CA GLN A 221 -14.72 -9.26 7.64
C GLN A 221 -15.07 -9.55 6.16
N LEU A 222 -14.24 -9.12 5.22
CA LEU A 222 -14.45 -9.38 3.80
C LEU A 222 -14.06 -10.80 3.43
N SER A 223 -14.68 -11.31 2.38
CA SER A 223 -14.34 -12.60 1.79
C SER A 223 -14.41 -12.56 0.27
N LEU A 224 -13.55 -13.36 -0.36
CA LEU A 224 -13.59 -13.65 -1.79
C LEU A 224 -14.03 -15.10 -1.95
N LYS A 225 -15.24 -15.31 -2.49
CA LYS A 225 -15.79 -16.66 -2.76
C LYS A 225 -15.69 -17.62 -1.56
N GLY A 226 -15.92 -17.12 -0.34
CA GLY A 226 -15.86 -17.90 0.89
C GLY A 226 -14.51 -17.87 1.62
N SER A 227 -13.43 -17.45 0.97
CA SER A 227 -12.12 -17.25 1.62
C SER A 227 -12.05 -15.88 2.27
N GLN A 228 -11.90 -15.84 3.59
CA GLN A 228 -11.79 -14.59 4.35
C GLN A 228 -10.48 -13.85 4.02
N PHE A 229 -10.52 -12.52 3.97
CA PHE A 229 -9.34 -11.71 3.73
C PHE A 229 -8.39 -11.80 4.93
N GLN A 230 -7.08 -11.87 4.65
CA GLN A 230 -6.05 -11.84 5.68
C GLN A 230 -5.41 -10.46 5.76
N ILE A 231 -5.36 -9.90 6.98
CA ILE A 231 -4.76 -8.58 7.20
C ILE A 231 -3.31 -8.77 7.58
N LEU A 232 -2.43 -8.11 6.83
CA LEU A 232 -0.99 -8.12 7.05
C LEU A 232 -0.54 -6.79 7.65
N PRO A 233 0.48 -6.81 8.53
CA PRO A 233 1.15 -5.58 8.92
C PRO A 233 1.91 -5.00 7.71
N PRO A 234 1.98 -3.66 7.57
CA PRO A 234 2.90 -3.02 6.66
C PRO A 234 4.35 -3.44 6.92
N ALA A 235 5.16 -3.55 5.86
CA ALA A 235 6.59 -3.85 6.03
C ALA A 235 7.30 -2.74 6.83
N SER A 236 8.11 -3.13 7.82
CA SER A 236 8.95 -2.20 8.56
C SER A 236 10.17 -1.77 7.74
N ASP A 237 10.81 -0.67 8.14
CA ASP A 237 12.00 -0.17 7.44
C ASP A 237 13.17 -1.17 7.57
N GLU A 238 13.24 -1.90 8.69
CA GLU A 238 14.20 -2.99 8.92
C GLU A 238 13.94 -4.17 7.97
N GLN A 239 12.69 -4.60 7.82
CA GLN A 239 12.34 -5.69 6.89
C GLN A 239 12.68 -5.33 5.44
N ILE A 240 12.47 -4.06 5.06
CA ILE A 240 12.82 -3.56 3.73
C ILE A 240 14.34 -3.55 3.54
N HIS A 241 15.08 -3.15 4.58
CA HIS A 241 16.54 -3.19 4.56
C HIS A 241 17.05 -4.64 4.40
N GLU A 242 16.51 -5.58 5.19
CA GLU A 242 16.83 -7.01 5.07
C GLU A 242 16.50 -7.58 3.69
N GLN A 243 15.37 -7.19 3.10
CA GLN A 243 15.03 -7.56 1.73
C GLN A 243 16.09 -7.03 0.75
N PHE A 244 16.57 -5.80 0.94
CA PHE A 244 17.57 -5.20 0.08
C PHE A 244 18.95 -5.84 0.20
N LEU A 245 19.34 -6.35 1.38
CA LEU A 245 20.63 -7.01 1.57
C LEU A 245 20.85 -8.18 0.58
N ALA A 246 19.79 -8.85 0.14
CA ALA A 246 19.87 -9.90 -0.88
C ALA A 246 20.40 -9.38 -2.24
N VAL A 247 20.26 -8.09 -2.53
CA VAL A 247 20.87 -7.45 -3.71
C VAL A 247 22.36 -7.21 -3.48
N HIS A 248 22.74 -6.80 -2.27
CA HIS A 248 24.14 -6.56 -1.92
C HIS A 248 25.00 -7.82 -1.93
N GLU A 249 24.41 -8.99 -1.71
CA GLU A 249 25.10 -10.27 -1.93
C GLU A 249 25.56 -10.46 -3.38
N ILE A 250 24.92 -9.79 -4.35
CA ILE A 250 25.34 -9.76 -5.75
C ILE A 250 26.28 -8.58 -6.02
N ASP A 251 25.87 -7.37 -5.62
CA ASP A 251 26.60 -6.13 -5.87
C ASP A 251 26.40 -5.13 -4.71
N GLU A 252 27.44 -5.01 -3.88
CA GLU A 252 27.49 -4.10 -2.73
C GLU A 252 27.47 -2.61 -3.13
N SER A 253 27.77 -2.28 -4.38
CA SER A 253 27.85 -0.89 -4.85
C SER A 253 26.48 -0.25 -5.13
N ILE A 254 25.40 -1.03 -5.19
CA ILE A 254 24.05 -0.57 -5.54
C ILE A 254 23.38 0.11 -4.34
N LYS A 255 22.92 1.35 -4.48
CA LYS A 255 22.15 2.02 -3.41
C LYS A 255 20.64 1.81 -3.57
N VAL A 256 19.91 1.76 -2.45
CA VAL A 256 18.44 1.59 -2.39
C VAL A 256 17.70 2.63 -3.24
N ASP A 257 18.20 3.86 -3.26
CA ASP A 257 17.59 4.98 -3.97
C ASP A 257 18.25 5.29 -5.32
N GLU A 258 19.30 4.55 -5.74
CA GLU A 258 19.96 4.78 -7.03
C GLU A 258 19.02 4.34 -8.16
N THR A 259 18.56 5.30 -8.94
CA THR A 259 17.87 5.01 -10.19
C THR A 259 18.88 4.57 -11.25
N LEU A 260 18.47 3.67 -12.15
CA LEU A 260 19.31 3.23 -13.27
C LEU A 260 19.80 4.41 -14.14
N GLU A 261 19.03 5.50 -14.17
CA GLU A 261 19.33 6.73 -14.89
C GLU A 261 20.44 7.55 -14.19
N GLU A 262 20.52 7.54 -12.87
CA GLU A 262 21.63 8.17 -12.11
C GLU A 262 22.95 7.42 -12.33
N ARG A 263 22.91 6.08 -12.46
CA ARG A 263 24.11 5.28 -12.78
C ARG A 263 24.62 5.48 -14.21
N LYS A 264 23.71 5.58 -15.20
CA LYS A 264 24.07 5.96 -16.57
C LYS A 264 24.64 7.38 -16.62
N ALA A 265 24.05 8.32 -15.88
CA ALA A 265 24.56 9.68 -15.77
C ALA A 265 25.94 9.75 -15.08
N ALA A 266 26.22 8.82 -14.16
CA ALA A 266 27.50 8.67 -13.48
C ALA A 266 28.54 7.83 -14.26
N GLY A 267 28.19 7.29 -15.44
CA GLY A 267 29.09 6.48 -16.26
C GLY A 267 29.50 5.15 -15.63
N MET A 268 28.72 4.65 -14.67
CA MET A 268 29.02 3.40 -13.95
C MET A 268 28.40 2.16 -14.62
N VAL A 269 27.60 2.37 -15.68
CA VAL A 269 27.01 1.34 -16.57
C VAL A 269 26.91 1.90 -17.99
#